data_AF-J3K4R7-F1
#
_entry.id   AF-J3K4R7-F1
#
_cell.length_a   1.000
_cell.length_b   1.000
_cell.length_c   1.000
_cell.angle_alpha   90.00
_cell.angle_beta   90.00
_cell.angle_gamma   90.00
#
_symmetry.space_group_name_H-M   'P 1'
#
loop_
_entity.id
_entity.type
_entity.pdbx_description
1 polymer ?
#
loop_
_entity_poly.entity_id
_entity_poly.type
_entity_poly.pdbx_seq_one_letter_code
_entity_poly.pdbx_strand_id
1 'polypeptide(L)'
;MALQHWYHSCSETHREGVIAAALAIWILYLVSLAVYRLYFSPLAKFPGPKLAALTRWYEAYYEIVKIGQYSFKVDELHDKFGGDMNIQLIFVTGPIVRVTPDEVHIRDAQFYDQMFSRRAILVLEPVVREYVALLCKRVAEYATKSKPLAITVAHSAYTGDVIVEYSFGFSYRHLENPNFESFHDALMVMGLSAHLASQFSWFLPLVNSLPDWFVEKIQPDPASLLRLRRDHWDLIGQIIRGEEAVSKVKLHPTIFHEILRSSLPPEEKSQQRLLDEAQIVVAAGNPFVCHMASQDETLVLTTSLCSMGNGLFPRIPPSPCRFLARAELNYAFGTVFRRFEFELYETDITDVKYKHDFFNPPVKMDSKGVRLLVSEVSD
;
A
#
# COMPACT_ATOMS: atom_id res chain seq x y z
N MET A 1 2.98 38.29 35.98
CA MET A 1 2.58 39.62 36.49
C MET A 1 2.79 40.76 35.49
N ALA A 2 3.96 40.94 34.86
CA ALA A 2 4.19 42.04 33.90
C ALA A 2 3.30 41.98 32.63
N LEU A 3 3.04 40.80 32.08
CA LEU A 3 2.13 40.61 30.93
C LEU A 3 0.66 40.92 31.26
N GLN A 4 0.19 40.58 32.47
CA GLN A 4 -1.17 40.90 32.92
C GLN A 4 -1.34 42.40 33.18
N HIS A 5 -0.32 43.07 33.74
CA HIS A 5 -0.33 44.52 33.95
C HIS A 5 -0.29 45.30 32.63
N TRP A 6 0.52 44.84 31.66
CA TRP A 6 0.54 45.39 30.30
C TRP A 6 -0.80 45.16 29.58
N TYR A 7 -1.37 43.95 29.71
CA TYR A 7 -2.68 43.62 29.15
C TYR A 7 -3.75 44.58 29.67
N HIS A 8 -3.92 44.73 30.99
CA HIS A 8 -4.94 45.59 31.59
C HIS A 8 -4.73 47.10 31.36
N SER A 9 -3.52 47.55 31.02
CA SER A 9 -3.21 48.97 30.79
C SER A 9 -3.42 49.46 29.35
N CYS A 10 -3.76 48.57 28.41
CA CYS A 10 -4.00 48.92 27.01
C CYS A 10 -5.50 49.24 26.78
N SER A 11 -5.82 50.42 26.24
CA SER A 11 -7.20 50.81 25.92
C SER A 11 -7.86 49.80 24.97
N GLU A 12 -9.17 49.56 25.09
CA GLU A 12 -9.91 48.62 24.22
C GLU A 12 -9.64 48.89 22.73
N THR A 13 -9.57 50.17 22.35
CA THR A 13 -9.23 50.63 21.00
C THR A 13 -7.86 50.18 20.49
N HIS A 14 -6.86 50.07 21.36
CA HIS A 14 -5.52 49.61 20.98
C HIS A 14 -5.49 48.08 20.78
N ARG A 15 -6.30 47.34 21.55
CA ARG A 15 -6.44 45.88 21.41
C ARG A 15 -7.14 45.51 20.12
N GLU A 16 -8.23 46.20 19.79
CA GLU A 16 -8.96 46.03 18.54
C GLU A 16 -8.07 46.34 17.33
N GLY A 17 -7.28 47.41 17.39
CA GLY A 17 -6.31 47.77 16.35
C GLY A 17 -5.24 46.69 16.12
N VAL A 18 -4.69 46.11 17.19
CA VAL A 18 -3.69 45.02 17.09
C VAL A 18 -4.31 43.76 16.50
N ILE A 19 -5.52 43.37 16.92
CA ILE A 19 -6.21 42.20 16.37
C ILE A 19 -6.54 42.41 14.89
N ALA A 20 -7.07 43.59 14.52
CA ALA A 20 -7.39 43.92 13.14
C ALA A 20 -6.13 43.92 12.24
N ALA A 21 -5.01 44.47 12.73
CA ALA A 21 -3.74 44.44 12.01
C ALA A 21 -3.21 43.00 11.83
N ALA A 22 -3.27 42.17 12.87
CA ALA A 22 -2.86 40.77 12.81
C ALA A 22 -3.72 39.97 11.81
N LEU A 23 -5.04 40.17 11.82
CA LEU A 23 -5.96 39.57 10.85
C LEU A 23 -5.68 40.03 9.42
N ALA A 24 -5.42 41.32 9.21
CA ALA A 24 -5.09 41.87 7.89
C ALA A 24 -3.78 41.28 7.34
N ILE A 25 -2.74 41.17 8.18
CA ILE A 25 -1.47 40.53 7.81
C ILE A 25 -1.68 39.06 7.47
N TRP A 26 -2.48 38.34 8.27
CA TRP A 26 -2.78 36.94 8.03
C TRP A 26 -3.54 36.72 6.71
N ILE A 27 -4.55 37.56 6.41
CA ILE A 27 -5.27 37.52 5.14
C ILE A 27 -4.32 37.81 3.97
N LEU A 28 -3.47 38.85 4.08
CA LEU A 28 -2.49 39.18 3.05
C LEU A 28 -1.51 38.02 2.79
N TYR A 29 -1.07 37.35 3.85
CA TYR A 29 -0.25 36.14 3.73
C TYR A 29 -1.00 35.02 3.01
N LEU A 30 -2.27 34.76 3.33
CA LEU A 30 -3.06 33.72 2.65
C LEU A 30 -3.29 34.04 1.17
N VAL A 31 -3.59 35.29 0.83
CA VAL A 31 -3.78 35.72 -0.57
C VAL A 31 -2.47 35.60 -1.36
N SER A 32 -1.36 36.11 -0.82
CA SER A 32 -0.06 35.98 -1.48
C SER A 32 0.37 34.52 -1.65
N LEU A 33 0.11 33.67 -0.66
CA LEU A 33 0.35 32.22 -0.74
C LEU A 33 -0.51 31.55 -1.81
N ALA A 34 -1.79 31.92 -1.93
CA ALA A 34 -2.69 31.40 -2.95
C ALA A 34 -2.23 31.77 -4.37
N VAL A 35 -1.83 33.04 -4.56
CA VAL A 35 -1.28 33.53 -5.84
C VAL A 35 0.01 32.78 -6.17
N TYR A 36 0.92 32.63 -5.21
CA TYR A 36 2.15 31.88 -5.39
C TYR A 36 1.87 30.41 -5.81
N ARG A 37 1.01 29.70 -5.07
CA ARG A 37 0.70 28.29 -5.34
C ARG A 37 0.06 28.05 -6.71
N LEU A 38 -0.82 28.96 -7.13
CA LEU A 38 -1.53 28.83 -8.41
C LEU A 38 -0.68 29.21 -9.62
N TYR A 39 0.17 30.24 -9.52
CA TYR A 39 0.82 30.83 -10.70
C TYR A 39 2.34 30.72 -10.70
N PHE A 40 2.99 30.81 -9.53
CA PHE A 40 4.45 30.92 -9.43
C PHE A 40 5.13 29.66 -8.89
N SER A 41 4.36 28.69 -8.38
CA SER A 41 4.93 27.44 -7.88
C SER A 41 5.52 26.61 -9.03
N PRO A 42 6.59 25.84 -8.80
CA PRO A 42 7.15 24.94 -9.81
C PRO A 42 6.14 23.92 -10.35
N LEU A 43 5.09 23.64 -9.58
CA LEU A 43 4.01 22.70 -9.91
C LEU A 43 2.82 23.37 -10.61
N ALA A 44 2.80 24.69 -10.77
CA ALA A 44 1.72 25.42 -11.45
C ALA A 44 1.57 25.02 -12.94
N LYS A 45 2.62 24.46 -13.54
CA LYS A 45 2.63 23.94 -14.91
C LYS A 45 1.83 22.65 -15.09
N PHE A 46 1.54 21.91 -14.02
CA PHE A 46 0.83 20.64 -14.10
C PHE A 46 -0.68 20.83 -13.94
N PRO A 47 -1.51 20.12 -14.73
CA PRO A 47 -2.95 20.25 -14.69
C PRO A 47 -3.53 19.63 -13.40
N GLY A 48 -4.63 20.19 -12.90
CA GLY A 48 -5.34 19.66 -11.72
C GLY A 48 -6.39 20.63 -11.18
N PRO A 49 -7.22 20.20 -10.22
CA PRO A 49 -8.21 21.07 -9.58
C PRO A 49 -7.55 22.27 -8.90
N LYS A 50 -8.07 23.48 -9.11
CA LYS A 50 -7.55 24.69 -8.44
C LYS A 50 -7.59 24.59 -6.91
N LEU A 51 -8.59 23.91 -6.36
CA LEU A 51 -8.70 23.68 -4.92
C LEU A 51 -7.57 22.77 -4.40
N ALA A 52 -7.24 21.71 -5.14
CA ALA A 52 -6.11 20.82 -4.84
C ALA A 52 -4.77 21.58 -4.92
N ALA A 53 -4.60 22.46 -5.90
CA ALA A 53 -3.42 23.31 -6.02
C ALA A 53 -3.32 24.37 -4.90
N LEU A 54 -4.45 24.82 -4.35
CA LEU A 54 -4.50 25.85 -3.30
C LEU A 54 -4.27 25.28 -1.90
N THR A 55 -4.86 24.14 -1.58
CA THR A 55 -4.89 23.61 -0.22
C THR A 55 -5.02 22.09 -0.15
N ARG A 56 -4.41 21.49 0.88
CA ARG A 56 -4.58 20.07 1.24
C ARG A 56 -6.00 19.75 1.71
N TRP A 57 -6.84 20.76 2.02
CA TRP A 57 -8.25 20.51 2.38
C TRP A 57 -9.05 19.81 1.29
N TYR A 58 -8.62 19.89 0.02
CA TYR A 58 -9.25 19.13 -1.06
C TYR A 58 -9.06 17.61 -0.86
N GLU A 59 -7.82 17.17 -0.62
CA GLU A 59 -7.48 15.78 -0.25
C GLU A 59 -8.20 15.38 1.05
N ALA A 60 -8.07 16.22 2.08
CA ALA A 60 -8.66 15.99 3.40
C ALA A 60 -10.17 15.73 3.36
N TYR A 61 -10.90 16.37 2.45
CA TYR A 61 -12.32 16.14 2.29
C TYR A 61 -12.61 14.69 1.85
N TYR A 62 -11.85 14.16 0.89
CA TYR A 62 -12.05 12.80 0.42
C TYR A 62 -11.49 11.75 1.40
N GLU A 63 -10.43 12.09 2.13
CA GLU A 63 -9.84 11.21 3.13
C GLU A 63 -10.64 11.17 4.44
N ILE A 64 -10.95 12.33 5.03
CA ILE A 64 -11.59 12.42 6.36
C ILE A 64 -13.12 12.39 6.24
N VAL A 65 -13.69 13.23 5.37
CA VAL A 65 -15.16 13.39 5.29
C VAL A 65 -15.79 12.28 4.46
N LYS A 66 -15.14 11.85 3.39
CA LYS A 66 -15.59 10.71 2.56
C LYS A 66 -14.99 9.36 2.96
N ILE A 67 -14.18 9.34 4.02
CA ILE A 67 -13.66 8.12 4.65
C ILE A 67 -12.84 7.30 3.65
N GLY A 68 -11.69 7.87 3.24
CA GLY A 68 -10.72 7.25 2.34
C GLY A 68 -11.30 6.95 0.97
N GLN A 69 -11.56 7.98 0.15
CA GLN A 69 -12.00 7.82 -1.25
C GLN A 69 -11.12 8.61 -2.23
N TYR A 70 -9.92 9.02 -1.81
CA TYR A 70 -9.13 9.93 -2.62
C TYR A 70 -8.46 9.24 -3.81
N SER A 71 -8.00 7.99 -3.71
CA SER A 71 -7.36 7.28 -4.84
C SER A 71 -8.31 7.16 -6.04
N PHE A 72 -9.57 6.75 -5.80
CA PHE A 72 -10.61 6.77 -6.85
C PHE A 72 -10.83 8.17 -7.44
N LYS A 73 -10.77 9.21 -6.61
CA LYS A 73 -10.90 10.58 -7.08
C LYS A 73 -9.72 10.98 -7.95
N VAL A 74 -8.50 10.62 -7.55
CA VAL A 74 -7.28 10.85 -8.33
C VAL A 74 -7.39 10.17 -9.69
N ASP A 75 -7.97 8.97 -9.77
CA ASP A 75 -8.24 8.32 -11.04
C ASP A 75 -9.22 9.10 -11.93
N GLU A 76 -10.33 9.58 -11.38
CA GLU A 76 -11.21 10.50 -12.12
C GLU A 76 -10.46 11.77 -12.56
N LEU A 77 -9.51 12.25 -11.74
CA LEU A 77 -8.72 13.43 -12.07
C LEU A 77 -7.78 13.21 -13.25
N HIS A 78 -7.07 12.08 -13.40
CA HIS A 78 -6.34 11.90 -14.67
C HIS A 78 -7.22 11.54 -15.85
N ASP A 79 -8.41 10.97 -15.65
CA ASP A 79 -9.35 10.82 -16.78
C ASP A 79 -9.82 12.20 -17.28
N LYS A 80 -9.96 13.16 -16.36
CA LYS A 80 -10.40 14.52 -16.65
C LYS A 80 -9.29 15.45 -17.12
N PHE A 81 -8.08 15.33 -16.55
CA PHE A 81 -6.98 16.28 -16.73
C PHE A 81 -5.72 15.66 -17.36
N GLY A 82 -5.61 14.34 -17.38
CA GLY A 82 -4.40 13.60 -17.76
C GLY A 82 -4.22 13.35 -19.26
N GLY A 83 -5.24 13.62 -20.10
CA GLY A 83 -5.16 13.62 -21.56
C GLY A 83 -4.72 12.30 -22.21
N ASP A 84 -5.57 11.71 -23.06
CA ASP A 84 -5.11 10.65 -23.98
C ASP A 84 -4.06 11.23 -24.95
N MET A 85 -2.96 10.50 -25.18
CA MET A 85 -2.02 10.78 -26.26
C MET A 85 -2.72 10.67 -27.61
N ASN A 86 -3.37 11.72 -28.07
CA ASN A 86 -3.60 11.96 -29.49
C ASN A 86 -3.94 13.43 -29.74
N ILE A 87 -3.22 13.99 -30.71
CA ILE A 87 -3.39 15.30 -31.37
C ILE A 87 -2.43 16.40 -30.89
N GLN A 88 -1.50 16.70 -31.80
CA GLN A 88 -0.61 17.85 -31.85
C GLN A 88 -1.36 19.17 -31.64
N LEU A 89 -1.05 19.90 -30.57
CA LEU A 89 -0.49 21.26 -30.58
C LEU A 89 -0.41 21.79 -29.14
N ILE A 90 0.80 22.12 -28.69
CA ILE A 90 1.12 23.12 -27.65
C ILE A 90 0.30 22.99 -26.35
N PHE A 91 0.73 22.08 -25.47
CA PHE A 91 1.03 22.22 -24.04
C PHE A 91 1.09 20.80 -23.44
N VAL A 92 2.15 20.53 -22.68
CA VAL A 92 2.53 19.21 -22.16
C VAL A 92 1.54 18.75 -21.07
N THR A 93 0.49 18.01 -21.42
CA THR A 93 -0.32 17.25 -20.45
C THR A 93 -0.07 15.76 -20.68
N GLY A 94 0.93 15.24 -19.97
CA GLY A 94 1.15 13.80 -19.84
C GLY A 94 0.31 13.21 -18.69
N PRO A 95 0.57 11.96 -18.27
CA PRO A 95 -0.18 11.24 -17.22
C PRO A 95 0.03 11.81 -15.80
N ILE A 96 0.33 13.11 -15.69
CA ILE A 96 0.73 13.77 -14.45
C ILE A 96 -0.36 14.76 -14.07
N VAL A 97 -0.93 14.57 -12.89
CA VAL A 97 -1.96 15.45 -12.35
C VAL A 97 -1.52 15.97 -11.00
N ARG A 98 -1.68 17.27 -10.78
CA ARG A 98 -1.45 17.89 -9.48
C ARG A 98 -2.58 17.55 -8.52
N VAL A 99 -2.23 16.94 -7.39
CA VAL A 99 -3.18 16.45 -6.38
C VAL A 99 -3.12 17.25 -5.07
N THR A 100 -2.01 17.92 -4.78
CA THR A 100 -1.89 18.83 -3.62
C THR A 100 -1.07 20.08 -4.00
N PRO A 101 -0.93 21.08 -3.11
CA PRO A 101 -0.10 22.25 -3.41
C PRO A 101 1.36 21.91 -3.69
N ASP A 102 1.85 20.81 -3.15
CA ASP A 102 3.23 20.39 -3.09
C ASP A 102 3.50 19.02 -3.74
N GLU A 103 2.46 18.29 -4.17
CA GLU A 103 2.60 16.96 -4.77
C GLU A 103 1.85 16.84 -6.12
N VAL A 104 2.41 15.99 -6.98
CA VAL A 104 1.81 15.54 -8.23
C VAL A 104 1.69 14.02 -8.21
N HIS A 105 0.57 13.50 -8.70
CA HIS A 105 0.41 12.09 -8.96
C HIS A 105 0.79 11.81 -10.41
N ILE A 106 1.51 10.71 -10.64
CA ILE A 106 1.92 10.27 -11.97
C ILE A 106 1.24 8.92 -12.24
N ARG A 107 0.44 8.84 -13.30
CA ARG A 107 -0.16 7.59 -13.81
C ARG A 107 0.75 6.97 -14.87
N ASP A 108 2.02 6.78 -14.52
CA ASP A 108 2.99 6.12 -15.37
C ASP A 108 3.84 5.17 -14.51
N ALA A 109 3.72 3.87 -14.79
CA ALA A 109 4.41 2.80 -14.09
C ALA A 109 5.57 2.25 -14.91
N GLN A 110 6.04 2.94 -15.97
CA GLN A 110 7.05 2.44 -16.91
C GLN A 110 8.27 1.78 -16.24
N PHE A 111 8.72 2.30 -15.10
CA PHE A 111 9.80 1.70 -14.34
C PHE A 111 9.42 0.34 -13.73
N TYR A 112 8.25 0.25 -13.08
CA TYR A 112 7.77 -1.01 -12.54
C TYR A 112 7.34 -2.00 -13.63
N ASP A 113 6.87 -1.54 -14.78
CA ASP A 113 6.48 -2.42 -15.89
C ASP A 113 7.65 -3.28 -16.40
N GLN A 114 8.89 -2.77 -16.29
CA GLN A 114 10.08 -3.55 -16.59
C GLN A 114 10.33 -4.61 -15.51
N MET A 115 10.31 -4.19 -14.24
CA MET A 115 10.57 -5.07 -13.10
C MET A 115 9.47 -6.12 -12.93
N PHE A 116 8.20 -5.79 -13.07
CA PHE A 116 7.08 -6.72 -12.97
C PHE A 116 6.59 -7.19 -14.34
N SER A 117 7.43 -7.11 -15.37
CA SER A 117 7.07 -7.59 -16.71
C SER A 117 6.70 -9.07 -16.67
N ARG A 118 5.82 -9.51 -17.58
CA ARG A 118 5.49 -10.93 -17.72
C ARG A 118 6.74 -11.81 -17.84
N ARG A 119 7.79 -11.32 -18.51
CA ARG A 119 9.07 -12.03 -18.63
C ARG A 119 9.77 -12.19 -17.28
N ALA A 120 9.84 -11.13 -16.48
CA ALA A 120 10.45 -11.18 -15.16
C ALA A 120 9.70 -12.14 -14.22
N ILE A 121 8.36 -12.10 -14.25
CA ILE A 121 7.52 -13.00 -13.44
C ILE A 121 7.66 -14.48 -13.85
N LEU A 122 7.88 -14.78 -15.14
CA LEU A 122 8.12 -16.16 -15.56
C LEU A 122 9.42 -16.74 -14.97
N VAL A 123 10.42 -15.91 -14.68
CA VAL A 123 11.66 -16.37 -14.01
C VAL A 123 11.39 -16.77 -12.55
N LEU A 124 10.37 -16.16 -11.91
CA LEU A 124 9.94 -16.50 -10.55
C LEU A 124 9.11 -17.78 -10.44
N GLU A 125 8.68 -18.37 -11.54
CA GLU A 125 7.80 -19.54 -11.52
C GLU A 125 8.27 -20.65 -10.55
N PRO A 126 9.56 -21.04 -10.51
CA PRO A 126 10.03 -22.06 -9.57
C PRO A 126 9.84 -21.66 -8.10
N VAL A 127 10.09 -20.39 -7.77
CA VAL A 127 9.93 -19.83 -6.43
C VAL A 127 8.46 -19.86 -6.01
N VAL A 128 7.57 -19.38 -6.90
CA VAL A 128 6.11 -19.39 -6.66
C VAL A 128 5.63 -20.83 -6.44
N ARG A 129 6.09 -21.79 -7.25
CA ARG A 129 5.73 -23.21 -7.11
C ARG A 129 6.21 -23.81 -5.78
N GLU A 130 7.41 -23.46 -5.32
CA GLU A 130 7.94 -23.92 -4.02
C GLU A 130 7.06 -23.42 -2.87
N TYR A 131 6.73 -22.13 -2.85
CA TYR A 131 5.85 -21.56 -1.83
C TYR A 131 4.42 -22.09 -1.91
N VAL A 132 3.88 -22.36 -3.10
CA VAL A 132 2.58 -23.04 -3.25
C VAL A 132 2.62 -24.46 -2.71
N ALA A 133 3.71 -25.20 -2.92
CA ALA A 133 3.88 -26.53 -2.35
C ALA A 133 3.93 -26.47 -0.81
N LEU A 134 4.63 -25.48 -0.25
CA LEU A 134 4.65 -25.23 1.18
C LEU A 134 3.26 -24.85 1.71
N LEU A 135 2.55 -23.95 1.03
CA LEU A 135 1.17 -23.59 1.37
C LEU A 135 0.26 -24.84 1.39
N CYS A 136 0.32 -25.69 0.37
CA CYS A 136 -0.44 -26.94 0.33
C CYS A 136 -0.11 -27.86 1.51
N LYS A 137 1.18 -28.00 1.84
CA LYS A 137 1.62 -28.79 3.01
C LYS A 137 1.00 -28.26 4.29
N ARG A 138 1.01 -26.94 4.47
CA ARG A 138 0.45 -26.28 5.66
C ARG A 138 -1.08 -26.39 5.71
N VAL A 139 -1.76 -26.27 4.58
CA VAL A 139 -3.22 -26.48 4.45
C VAL A 139 -3.62 -27.91 4.81
N ALA A 140 -2.86 -28.92 4.37
CA ALA A 140 -3.10 -30.33 4.70
C ALA A 140 -3.08 -30.60 6.22
N GLU A 141 -2.25 -29.86 6.97
CA GLU A 141 -2.26 -29.99 8.43
C GLU A 141 -3.59 -29.56 9.07
N TYR A 142 -4.35 -28.67 8.45
CA TYR A 142 -5.66 -28.24 8.96
C TYR A 142 -6.76 -29.22 8.58
N ALA A 143 -6.62 -29.96 7.47
CA ALA A 143 -7.53 -31.04 7.11
C ALA A 143 -7.59 -32.14 8.17
N THR A 144 -6.46 -32.41 8.85
CA THR A 144 -6.38 -33.44 9.91
C THR A 144 -6.80 -32.95 11.30
N LYS A 145 -6.76 -31.63 11.55
CA LYS A 145 -6.93 -31.05 12.89
C LYS A 145 -8.38 -30.63 13.22
N SER A 146 -9.31 -30.70 12.26
CA SER A 146 -10.69 -30.20 12.37
C SER A 146 -10.79 -28.78 12.95
N LYS A 147 -9.77 -27.94 12.70
CA LYS A 147 -9.69 -26.55 13.14
C LYS A 147 -9.92 -25.65 11.93
N PRO A 148 -10.71 -24.57 12.04
CA PRO A 148 -10.87 -23.63 10.95
C PRO A 148 -9.52 -22.98 10.60
N LEU A 149 -9.21 -22.98 9.31
CA LEU A 149 -8.06 -22.30 8.73
C LEU A 149 -8.48 -20.89 8.34
N ALA A 150 -7.81 -19.87 8.89
CA ALA A 150 -7.93 -18.51 8.41
C ALA A 150 -7.11 -18.37 7.11
N ILE A 151 -7.74 -18.64 5.97
CA ILE A 151 -7.05 -18.71 4.67
C ILE A 151 -6.49 -17.34 4.25
N THR A 152 -7.14 -16.24 4.63
CA THR A 152 -6.62 -14.87 4.44
C THR A 152 -5.24 -14.70 5.09
N VAL A 153 -5.05 -15.19 6.32
CA VAL A 153 -3.77 -15.09 7.02
C VAL A 153 -2.70 -15.96 6.35
N ALA A 154 -3.09 -17.16 5.91
CA ALA A 154 -2.21 -18.05 5.16
C ALA A 154 -1.79 -17.45 3.79
N HIS A 155 -2.73 -16.82 3.07
CA HIS A 155 -2.44 -16.09 1.83
C HIS A 155 -1.53 -14.90 2.06
N SER A 156 -1.69 -14.16 3.15
CA SER A 156 -0.77 -13.05 3.42
C SER A 156 0.63 -13.53 3.79
N ALA A 157 0.77 -14.65 4.51
CA ALA A 157 2.06 -15.27 4.73
C ALA A 157 2.71 -15.71 3.39
N TYR A 158 1.94 -16.37 2.53
CA TYR A 158 2.38 -16.80 1.20
C TYR A 158 2.83 -15.65 0.30
N THR A 159 1.95 -14.68 0.07
CA THR A 159 2.21 -13.54 -0.84
C THR A 159 3.29 -12.62 -0.27
N GLY A 160 3.34 -12.45 1.06
CA GLY A 160 4.42 -11.76 1.77
C GLY A 160 5.79 -12.40 1.56
N ASP A 161 5.89 -13.73 1.67
CA ASP A 161 7.15 -14.44 1.41
C ASP A 161 7.57 -14.33 -0.06
N VAL A 162 6.64 -14.44 -1.02
CA VAL A 162 6.93 -14.33 -2.46
C VAL A 162 7.42 -12.92 -2.84
N ILE A 163 6.74 -11.85 -2.39
CA ILE A 163 7.13 -10.48 -2.78
C ILE A 163 8.47 -10.06 -2.18
N VAL A 164 8.79 -10.50 -0.95
CA VAL A 164 10.08 -10.20 -0.30
C VAL A 164 11.19 -10.99 -0.98
N GLU A 165 10.95 -12.27 -1.31
CA GLU A 165 11.91 -13.07 -2.08
C GLU A 165 12.17 -12.43 -3.45
N TYR A 166 11.11 -11.94 -4.11
CA TYR A 166 11.27 -11.28 -5.39
C TYR A 166 12.06 -9.96 -5.30
N SER A 167 11.76 -9.17 -4.28
CA SER A 167 12.31 -7.81 -4.14
C SER A 167 13.75 -7.84 -3.65
N PHE A 168 14.08 -8.71 -2.69
CA PHE A 168 15.36 -8.72 -1.97
C PHE A 168 16.16 -10.01 -2.11
N GLY A 169 15.58 -11.10 -2.63
CA GLY A 169 16.22 -12.41 -2.61
C GLY A 169 16.33 -12.97 -1.19
N PHE A 170 15.34 -12.67 -0.34
CA PHE A 170 15.24 -13.10 1.04
C PHE A 170 13.80 -13.43 1.39
N SER A 171 13.58 -14.34 2.34
CA SER A 171 12.25 -14.69 2.81
C SER A 171 12.20 -14.82 4.32
N TYR A 172 11.14 -14.28 4.90
CA TYR A 172 10.83 -14.38 6.33
C TYR A 172 10.29 -15.75 6.73
N ARG A 173 9.84 -16.55 5.74
CA ARG A 173 9.22 -17.86 5.95
C ARG A 173 8.00 -17.80 6.85
N HIS A 174 7.16 -16.78 6.65
CA HIS A 174 5.89 -16.66 7.36
C HIS A 174 5.01 -17.91 7.19
N LEU A 175 5.10 -18.59 6.05
CA LEU A 175 4.38 -19.86 5.83
C LEU A 175 4.79 -20.99 6.79
N GLU A 176 6.03 -21.00 7.26
CA GLU A 176 6.52 -21.98 8.24
C GLU A 176 6.07 -21.65 9.67
N ASN A 177 5.64 -20.41 9.93
CA ASN A 177 5.12 -20.02 11.24
C ASN A 177 3.84 -20.83 11.55
N PRO A 178 3.73 -21.45 12.75
CA PRO A 178 2.55 -22.21 13.15
C PRO A 178 1.23 -21.45 13.02
N ASN A 179 1.26 -20.13 13.23
CA ASN A 179 0.11 -19.23 13.21
C ASN A 179 0.00 -18.38 11.94
N PHE A 180 0.91 -18.55 10.96
CA PHE A 180 1.02 -17.69 9.78
C PHE A 180 1.19 -16.19 10.11
N GLU A 181 1.81 -15.88 11.25
CA GLU A 181 2.13 -14.49 11.62
C GLU A 181 2.97 -13.86 10.50
N SER A 182 2.50 -12.71 10.01
CA SER A 182 3.11 -11.98 8.90
C SER A 182 2.97 -10.48 9.14
N PHE A 183 3.63 -9.68 8.30
CA PHE A 183 3.50 -8.22 8.35
C PHE A 183 2.16 -7.70 7.80
N HIS A 184 1.16 -8.56 7.53
CA HIS A 184 -0.14 -8.13 7.00
C HIS A 184 -0.79 -7.04 7.85
N ASP A 185 -1.00 -7.32 9.13
CA ASP A 185 -1.73 -6.44 10.04
C ASP A 185 -0.99 -5.12 10.21
N ALA A 186 0.34 -5.21 10.32
CA ALA A 186 1.26 -4.10 10.33
C ALA A 186 1.09 -3.19 9.09
N LEU A 187 1.03 -3.77 7.89
CA LEU A 187 0.84 -3.05 6.64
C LEU A 187 -0.58 -2.49 6.49
N MET A 188 -1.62 -3.19 6.95
CA MET A 188 -2.99 -2.68 6.99
C MET A 188 -3.11 -1.44 7.89
N VAL A 189 -2.51 -1.47 9.09
CA VAL A 189 -2.52 -0.33 10.02
C VAL A 189 -1.72 0.85 9.48
N MET A 190 -0.63 0.60 8.75
CA MET A 190 0.10 1.65 8.05
C MET A 190 -0.79 2.36 7.02
N GLY A 191 -1.55 1.62 6.19
CA GLY A 191 -2.52 2.20 5.26
C GLY A 191 -3.61 3.03 5.97
N LEU A 192 -4.19 2.47 7.04
CA LEU A 192 -5.18 3.15 7.87
C LEU A 192 -4.65 4.39 8.60
N SER A 193 -3.35 4.57 8.77
CA SER A 193 -2.78 5.76 9.41
C SER A 193 -2.15 6.75 8.41
N ALA A 194 -1.92 6.30 7.17
CA ALA A 194 -1.30 7.10 6.11
C ALA A 194 -2.07 8.39 5.81
N HIS A 195 -3.40 8.36 5.83
CA HIS A 195 -4.24 9.53 5.55
C HIS A 195 -4.18 10.61 6.66
N LEU A 196 -3.95 10.21 7.92
CA LEU A 196 -3.73 11.17 9.01
C LEU A 196 -2.32 11.76 8.93
N ALA A 197 -1.34 10.92 8.59
CA ALA A 197 0.05 11.34 8.39
C ALA A 197 0.20 12.30 7.22
N SER A 198 -0.51 12.07 6.10
CA SER A 198 -0.48 12.96 4.94
C SER A 198 -1.14 14.31 5.23
N GLN A 199 -2.24 14.31 6.01
CA GLN A 199 -2.96 15.54 6.31
C GLN A 199 -2.27 16.42 7.37
N PHE A 200 -1.61 15.80 8.35
CA PHE A 200 -1.03 16.50 9.48
C PHE A 200 0.46 16.22 9.59
N SER A 201 1.28 17.18 9.16
CA SER A 201 2.74 17.07 9.17
C SER A 201 3.34 16.88 10.56
N TRP A 202 2.60 17.21 11.62
CA TRP A 202 2.98 16.97 13.02
C TRP A 202 2.64 15.57 13.54
N PHE A 203 1.82 14.80 12.81
CA PHE A 203 1.31 13.50 13.25
C PHE A 203 2.42 12.46 13.38
N LEU A 204 3.24 12.27 12.33
CA LEU A 204 4.36 11.31 12.41
C LEU A 204 5.40 11.70 13.47
N PRO A 205 5.86 12.96 13.59
CA PRO A 205 6.71 13.39 14.71
C PRO A 205 6.09 13.12 16.08
N LEU A 206 4.79 13.35 16.24
CA LEU A 206 4.07 13.10 17.49
C LEU A 206 4.08 11.60 17.81
N VAL A 207 3.70 10.74 16.87
CA VAL A 207 3.67 9.28 17.07
C VAL A 207 5.06 8.76 17.45
N ASN A 208 6.11 9.22 16.77
CA ASN A 208 7.49 8.84 17.07
C ASN A 208 8.01 9.37 18.42
N SER A 209 7.32 10.34 19.03
CA SER A 209 7.64 10.85 20.38
C SER A 209 6.91 10.11 21.50
N LEU A 210 5.95 9.24 21.16
CA LEU A 210 5.21 8.46 22.15
C LEU A 210 6.08 7.33 22.72
N PRO A 211 5.97 7.01 24.02
CA PRO A 211 6.65 5.85 24.59
C PRO A 211 6.18 4.54 23.96
N ASP A 212 7.10 3.57 23.80
CA ASP A 212 6.82 2.26 23.19
C ASP A 212 5.60 1.55 23.83
N TRP A 213 5.48 1.58 25.16
CA TRP A 213 4.35 0.96 25.87
C TRP A 213 2.99 1.56 25.49
N PHE A 214 2.95 2.84 25.12
CA PHE A 214 1.73 3.52 24.72
C PHE A 214 1.37 3.17 23.28
N VAL A 215 2.38 3.07 22.41
CA VAL A 215 2.22 2.62 21.02
C VAL A 215 1.73 1.16 20.98
N GLU A 216 2.33 0.28 21.79
CA GLU A 216 1.93 -1.13 21.94
C GLU A 216 0.50 -1.31 22.46
N LYS A 217 0.00 -0.33 23.24
CA LYS A 217 -1.38 -0.35 23.74
C LYS A 217 -2.40 0.07 22.69
N ILE A 218 -2.01 0.95 21.76
CA ILE A 218 -2.85 1.42 20.67
C ILE A 218 -2.88 0.39 19.53
N GLN A 219 -1.74 -0.23 19.26
CA GLN A 219 -1.58 -1.22 18.20
C GLN A 219 -0.93 -2.47 18.79
N PRO A 220 -1.55 -3.66 18.66
CA PRO A 220 -0.87 -4.90 18.96
C PRO A 220 0.29 -5.06 17.97
N ASP A 221 1.51 -5.13 18.50
CA ASP A 221 2.77 -5.38 17.78
C ASP A 221 3.29 -4.27 16.84
N PRO A 222 3.65 -3.07 17.35
CA PRO A 222 4.44 -2.09 16.60
C PRO A 222 5.86 -2.59 16.30
N ALA A 223 6.34 -3.60 17.05
CA ALA A 223 7.64 -4.20 16.84
C ALA A 223 7.74 -4.89 15.47
N SER A 224 6.64 -5.42 14.93
CA SER A 224 6.57 -5.94 13.56
C SER A 224 6.91 -4.88 12.50
N LEU A 225 6.33 -3.68 12.58
CA LEU A 225 6.62 -2.57 11.65
C LEU A 225 8.05 -2.09 11.75
N LEU A 226 8.56 -1.93 12.98
CA LEU A 226 9.94 -1.52 13.22
C LEU A 226 10.94 -2.59 12.75
N ARG A 227 10.61 -3.87 12.95
CA ARG A 227 11.38 -5.01 12.45
C ARG A 227 11.41 -5.00 10.92
N LEU A 228 10.26 -4.88 10.25
CA LEU A 228 10.17 -4.77 8.80
C LEU A 228 11.07 -3.65 8.26
N ARG A 229 10.98 -2.45 8.85
CA ARG A 229 11.82 -1.30 8.44
C ARG A 229 13.31 -1.57 8.66
N ARG A 230 13.68 -2.13 9.81
CA ARG A 230 15.08 -2.43 10.16
C ARG A 230 15.66 -3.49 9.22
N ASP A 231 14.93 -4.57 8.98
CA ASP A 231 15.37 -5.68 8.14
C ASP A 231 15.51 -5.22 6.68
N HIS A 232 14.55 -4.44 6.16
CA HIS A 232 14.69 -3.83 4.82
C HIS A 232 15.91 -2.92 4.72
N TRP A 233 16.19 -2.12 5.75
CA TRP A 233 17.38 -1.27 5.78
C TRP A 233 18.67 -2.09 5.67
N ASP A 234 18.77 -3.16 6.47
CA ASP A 234 19.94 -4.04 6.49
C ASP A 234 20.09 -4.80 5.15
N LEU A 235 19.01 -5.36 4.61
CA LEU A 235 18.99 -6.07 3.33
C LEU A 235 19.42 -5.16 2.17
N ILE A 236 18.90 -3.93 2.10
CA ILE A 236 19.31 -2.97 1.08
C ILE A 236 20.77 -2.59 1.25
N GLY A 237 21.23 -2.42 2.50
CA GLY A 237 22.64 -2.19 2.78
C GLY A 237 23.54 -3.31 2.26
N GLN A 238 23.13 -4.57 2.44
CA GLN A 238 23.84 -5.74 1.90
C GLN A 238 23.88 -5.71 0.37
N ILE A 239 22.73 -5.48 -0.27
CA ILE A 239 22.60 -5.40 -1.74
C ILE A 239 23.49 -4.28 -2.31
N ILE A 240 23.51 -3.10 -1.70
CA ILE A 240 24.37 -1.97 -2.12
C ILE A 240 25.86 -2.33 -2.01
N ARG A 241 26.25 -3.04 -0.94
CA ARG A 241 27.64 -3.49 -0.74
C ARG A 241 28.03 -4.64 -1.68
N GLY A 242 27.10 -5.18 -2.45
CA GLY A 242 27.32 -6.35 -3.31
C GLY A 242 27.51 -7.65 -2.52
N GLU A 243 27.05 -7.67 -1.26
CA GLU A 243 27.00 -8.90 -0.46
C GLU A 243 25.90 -9.80 -1.05
N GLU A 244 26.25 -11.06 -1.34
CA GLU A 244 25.28 -11.99 -1.91
C GLU A 244 24.16 -12.29 -0.90
N ALA A 245 22.91 -12.19 -1.34
CA ALA A 245 21.75 -12.48 -0.52
C ALA A 245 21.77 -13.92 0.05
N VAL A 246 21.22 -14.09 1.25
CA VAL A 246 21.23 -15.34 2.03
C VAL A 246 20.34 -16.44 1.42
N SER A 247 19.51 -16.14 0.41
CA SER A 247 18.61 -17.15 -0.18
C SER A 247 19.37 -18.25 -0.95
N LYS A 248 18.96 -19.49 -0.68
CA LYS A 248 19.45 -20.71 -1.34
C LYS A 248 18.98 -20.82 -2.80
N VAL A 249 17.98 -20.03 -3.20
CA VAL A 249 17.35 -20.10 -4.53
C VAL A 249 17.81 -18.91 -5.38
N LYS A 250 19.08 -18.92 -5.82
CA LYS A 250 19.59 -17.92 -6.77
C LYS A 250 19.06 -18.20 -8.17
N LEU A 251 17.89 -17.68 -8.52
CA LEU A 251 17.34 -17.81 -9.87
C LEU A 251 17.08 -16.50 -10.61
N HIS A 252 16.90 -15.37 -9.92
CA HIS A 252 16.60 -14.09 -10.58
C HIS A 252 17.40 -12.90 -10.02
N PRO A 253 17.70 -11.88 -10.85
CA PRO A 253 18.06 -10.57 -10.35
C PRO A 253 16.89 -10.03 -9.51
N THR A 254 17.17 -9.49 -8.33
CA THR A 254 16.13 -8.87 -7.51
C THR A 254 15.82 -7.47 -8.03
N ILE A 255 14.65 -6.92 -7.67
CA ILE A 255 14.25 -5.56 -8.08
C ILE A 255 15.36 -4.56 -7.78
N PHE A 256 15.88 -4.57 -6.54
CA PHE A 256 16.92 -3.62 -6.11
C PHE A 256 18.27 -3.79 -6.82
N HIS A 257 18.63 -5.00 -7.26
CA HIS A 257 19.81 -5.18 -8.11
C HIS A 257 19.65 -4.49 -9.46
N GLU A 258 18.47 -4.55 -10.06
CA GLU A 258 18.18 -3.85 -11.32
C GLU A 258 18.10 -2.33 -11.13
N ILE A 259 17.55 -1.83 -10.00
CA ILE A 259 17.59 -0.39 -9.68
C ILE A 259 19.05 0.11 -9.63
N LEU A 260 19.92 -0.61 -8.93
CA LEU A 260 21.33 -0.23 -8.80
C LEU A 260 22.07 -0.22 -10.14
N ARG A 261 21.74 -1.15 -11.04
CA ARG A 261 22.33 -1.27 -12.40
C ARG A 261 21.76 -0.27 -13.41
N SER A 262 20.59 0.29 -13.15
CA SER A 262 19.89 1.21 -14.05
C SER A 262 20.67 2.53 -14.29
N SER A 263 20.21 3.35 -15.24
CA SER A 263 20.77 4.68 -15.52
C SER A 263 20.25 5.79 -14.58
N LEU A 264 19.63 5.45 -13.45
CA LEU A 264 19.09 6.43 -12.51
C LEU A 264 20.21 7.28 -11.87
N PRO A 265 19.91 8.55 -11.52
CA PRO A 265 20.85 9.41 -10.79
C PRO A 265 21.30 8.78 -9.46
N PRO A 266 22.52 9.07 -8.98
CA PRO A 266 23.02 8.54 -7.71
C PRO A 266 22.11 8.84 -6.51
N GLU A 267 21.40 9.97 -6.52
CA GLU A 267 20.47 10.37 -5.46
C GLU A 267 19.31 9.38 -5.31
N GLU A 268 18.80 8.86 -6.44
CA GLU A 268 17.73 7.85 -6.49
C GLU A 268 18.21 6.46 -6.07
N LYS A 269 19.53 6.26 -5.99
CA LYS A 269 20.18 5.01 -5.56
C LYS A 269 20.67 5.04 -4.12
N SER A 270 20.35 6.10 -3.38
CA SER A 270 20.68 6.19 -1.96
C SER A 270 19.92 5.14 -1.14
N GLN A 271 20.54 4.63 -0.07
CA GLN A 271 19.94 3.59 0.78
C GLN A 271 18.58 4.00 1.35
N GLN A 272 18.43 5.26 1.77
CA GLN A 272 17.15 5.79 2.26
C GLN A 272 16.08 5.74 1.17
N ARG A 273 16.42 6.19 -0.04
CA ARG A 273 15.47 6.20 -1.16
C ARG A 273 15.02 4.79 -1.53
N LEU A 274 15.97 3.85 -1.59
CA LEU A 274 15.67 2.44 -1.86
C LEU A 274 14.85 1.81 -0.71
N LEU A 275 15.07 2.22 0.54
CA LEU A 275 14.25 1.77 1.69
C LEU A 275 12.81 2.22 1.53
N ASP A 276 12.59 3.49 1.20
CA ASP A 276 11.24 4.03 1.02
C ASP A 276 10.53 3.28 -0.12
N GLU A 277 11.24 3.00 -1.21
CA GLU A 277 10.76 2.23 -2.36
C GLU A 277 10.42 0.76 -1.99
N ALA A 278 11.29 0.12 -1.21
CA ALA A 278 11.08 -1.23 -0.66
C ALA A 278 9.80 -1.34 0.16
N GLN A 279 9.57 -0.36 1.03
CA GLN A 279 8.36 -0.33 1.85
C GLN A 279 7.11 -0.20 0.97
N ILE A 280 7.15 0.64 -0.07
CA ILE A 280 6.03 0.79 -1.02
C ILE A 280 5.76 -0.52 -1.77
N VAL A 281 6.79 -1.17 -2.32
CA VAL A 281 6.61 -2.41 -3.11
C VAL A 281 6.01 -3.53 -2.26
N VAL A 282 6.51 -3.73 -1.03
CA VAL A 282 5.99 -4.78 -0.13
C VAL A 282 4.59 -4.43 0.39
N ALA A 283 4.34 -3.16 0.72
CA ALA A 283 3.03 -2.69 1.18
C ALA A 283 1.95 -2.77 0.09
N ALA A 284 2.32 -2.56 -1.17
CA ALA A 284 1.41 -2.67 -2.30
C ALA A 284 1.19 -4.13 -2.75
N GLY A 285 2.21 -4.98 -2.66
CA GLY A 285 2.14 -6.37 -3.12
C GLY A 285 1.34 -7.28 -2.17
N ASN A 286 1.73 -7.34 -0.90
CA ASN A 286 1.24 -8.39 0.01
C ASN A 286 -0.28 -8.26 0.34
N PRO A 287 -0.78 -7.15 0.92
CA PRO A 287 -2.21 -7.02 1.24
C PRO A 287 -3.14 -7.11 0.02
N PHE A 288 -2.71 -6.57 -1.12
CA PHE A 288 -3.49 -6.56 -2.36
C PHE A 288 -3.72 -7.98 -2.89
N VAL A 289 -2.67 -8.80 -3.01
CA VAL A 289 -2.82 -10.16 -3.54
C VAL A 289 -3.57 -11.05 -2.55
N CYS A 290 -3.27 -10.93 -1.26
CA CYS A 290 -3.97 -11.63 -0.19
C CYS A 290 -5.49 -11.41 -0.26
N HIS A 291 -5.92 -10.16 -0.43
CA HIS A 291 -7.34 -9.83 -0.51
C HIS A 291 -8.00 -10.41 -1.77
N MET A 292 -7.37 -10.22 -2.92
CA MET A 292 -7.88 -10.78 -4.19
C MET A 292 -8.06 -12.30 -4.08
N ALA A 293 -7.07 -13.01 -3.52
CA ALA A 293 -7.16 -14.45 -3.27
C ALA A 293 -8.36 -14.80 -2.39
N SER A 294 -8.50 -14.13 -1.24
CA SER A 294 -9.59 -14.36 -0.30
C SER A 294 -10.97 -14.07 -0.92
N GLN A 295 -11.07 -13.03 -1.73
CA GLN A 295 -12.30 -12.67 -2.43
C GLN A 295 -12.70 -13.74 -3.45
N ASP A 296 -11.75 -14.22 -4.26
CA ASP A 296 -11.98 -15.25 -5.27
C ASP A 296 -12.46 -16.56 -4.63
N GLU A 297 -11.82 -16.98 -3.54
CA GLU A 297 -12.22 -18.17 -2.78
C GLU A 297 -13.62 -18.04 -2.19
N THR A 298 -13.92 -16.90 -1.57
CA THR A 298 -15.26 -16.66 -1.02
C THR A 298 -16.32 -16.68 -2.12
N LEU A 299 -16.01 -16.15 -3.30
CA LEU A 299 -16.94 -16.15 -4.42
C LEU A 299 -17.18 -17.56 -4.96
N VAL A 300 -16.12 -18.36 -5.12
CA VAL A 300 -16.23 -19.77 -5.55
C VAL A 300 -17.01 -20.63 -4.56
N LEU A 301 -16.87 -20.37 -3.26
CA LEU A 301 -17.55 -21.15 -2.23
C LEU A 301 -18.99 -20.70 -1.96
N THR A 302 -19.33 -19.42 -2.16
CA THR A 302 -20.69 -18.90 -1.97
C THR A 302 -21.57 -19.04 -3.20
N THR A 303 -21.01 -18.95 -4.39
CA THR A 303 -21.76 -19.12 -5.64
C THR A 303 -21.64 -20.57 -6.10
N SER A 304 -22.75 -21.23 -6.41
CA SER A 304 -22.77 -22.57 -7.02
C SER A 304 -22.15 -22.62 -8.42
N LEU A 305 -21.41 -21.56 -8.82
CA LEU A 305 -20.81 -21.38 -10.12
C LEU A 305 -19.53 -22.22 -10.21
N CYS A 306 -19.78 -23.50 -10.48
CA CYS A 306 -18.96 -24.38 -11.29
C CYS A 306 -18.77 -23.84 -12.74
N SER A 307 -18.72 -22.51 -12.94
CA SER A 307 -18.35 -21.88 -14.21
C SER A 307 -16.87 -21.45 -14.17
N MET A 308 -16.01 -22.34 -13.69
CA MET A 308 -14.55 -22.27 -13.87
C MET A 308 -14.15 -22.38 -15.36
N GLY A 309 -15.11 -22.53 -16.28
CA GLY A 309 -14.87 -22.90 -17.66
C GLY A 309 -14.34 -21.81 -18.59
N ASN A 310 -14.55 -20.50 -18.38
CA ASN A 310 -14.19 -19.52 -19.42
C ASN A 310 -13.93 -18.06 -18.98
N GLY A 311 -13.76 -17.79 -17.68
CA GLY A 311 -13.47 -16.44 -17.18
C GLY A 311 -12.59 -16.48 -15.95
N LEU A 312 -11.31 -16.84 -16.13
CA LEU A 312 -10.30 -16.86 -15.06
C LEU A 312 -10.25 -15.50 -14.35
N PHE A 313 -10.69 -15.49 -13.08
CA PHE A 313 -10.50 -14.44 -12.08
C PHE A 313 -11.13 -13.06 -12.44
N PRO A 314 -11.66 -12.30 -11.45
CA PRO A 314 -12.06 -10.92 -11.67
C PRO A 314 -10.88 -10.13 -12.27
N ARG A 315 -11.18 -9.15 -13.14
CA ARG A 315 -10.15 -8.31 -13.76
C ARG A 315 -9.34 -7.62 -12.67
N ILE A 316 -8.08 -8.06 -12.49
CA ILE A 316 -7.12 -7.36 -11.64
C ILE A 316 -6.94 -5.95 -12.21
N PRO A 317 -7.17 -4.88 -11.41
CA PRO A 317 -6.98 -3.51 -11.86
C PRO A 317 -5.53 -3.28 -12.31
N PRO A 318 -5.26 -2.29 -13.19
CA PRO A 318 -3.91 -2.01 -13.64
C PRO A 318 -3.03 -1.59 -12.45
N SER A 319 -2.14 -2.48 -12.03
CA SER A 319 -1.12 -2.23 -11.02
C SER A 319 0.25 -2.74 -11.49
N PRO A 320 1.36 -2.14 -11.00
CA PRO A 320 2.71 -2.69 -11.16
C PRO A 320 2.78 -4.21 -10.94
N CYS A 321 2.20 -4.67 -9.83
CA CYS A 321 2.28 -6.07 -9.41
C CYS A 321 1.26 -7.00 -10.10
N ARG A 322 0.44 -6.52 -11.05
CA ARG A 322 -0.67 -7.30 -11.63
C ARG A 322 -0.26 -8.66 -12.21
N PHE A 323 0.93 -8.74 -12.81
CA PHE A 323 1.41 -9.98 -13.41
C PHE A 323 1.88 -10.98 -12.36
N LEU A 324 2.53 -10.49 -11.30
CA LEU A 324 2.92 -11.29 -10.15
C LEU A 324 1.68 -11.80 -9.41
N ALA A 325 0.74 -10.90 -9.10
CA ALA A 325 -0.54 -11.22 -8.49
C ALA A 325 -1.27 -12.33 -9.27
N ARG A 326 -1.34 -12.18 -10.60
CA ARG A 326 -1.98 -13.18 -11.46
C ARG A 326 -1.24 -14.53 -11.43
N ALA A 327 0.08 -14.54 -11.39
CA ALA A 327 0.85 -15.77 -11.28
C ALA A 327 0.59 -16.45 -9.93
N GLU A 328 0.71 -15.71 -8.83
CA GLU A 328 0.47 -16.19 -7.46
C GLU A 328 -0.92 -16.80 -7.31
N LEU A 329 -1.96 -16.08 -7.75
CA LEU A 329 -3.36 -16.52 -7.71
C LEU A 329 -3.58 -17.77 -8.56
N ASN A 330 -3.12 -17.79 -9.81
CA ASN A 330 -3.31 -18.94 -10.69
C ASN A 330 -2.64 -20.20 -10.13
N TYR A 331 -1.41 -20.09 -9.59
CA TYR A 331 -0.69 -21.23 -9.05
C TYR A 331 -1.27 -21.70 -7.72
N ALA A 332 -1.55 -20.78 -6.79
CA ALA A 332 -2.13 -21.10 -5.50
C ALA A 332 -3.52 -21.70 -5.68
N PHE A 333 -4.43 -20.97 -6.32
CA PHE A 333 -5.81 -21.40 -6.51
C PHE A 333 -5.87 -22.72 -7.32
N GLY A 334 -5.15 -22.78 -8.43
CA GLY A 334 -5.13 -23.96 -9.31
C GLY A 334 -4.56 -25.22 -8.63
N THR A 335 -3.68 -25.10 -7.64
CA THR A 335 -3.09 -26.25 -6.95
C THR A 335 -3.88 -26.60 -5.68
N VAL A 336 -4.27 -25.59 -4.90
CA VAL A 336 -4.95 -25.75 -3.61
C VAL A 336 -6.36 -26.31 -3.79
N PHE A 337 -7.17 -25.72 -4.69
CA PHE A 337 -8.54 -26.20 -4.96
C PHE A 337 -8.61 -27.55 -5.68
N ARG A 338 -7.50 -28.01 -6.26
CA ARG A 338 -7.42 -29.36 -6.84
C ARG A 338 -7.11 -30.43 -5.81
N ARG A 339 -6.58 -30.07 -4.65
CA ARG A 339 -6.11 -31.00 -3.61
C ARG A 339 -7.01 -31.03 -2.39
N PHE A 340 -7.70 -29.94 -2.11
CA PHE A 340 -8.52 -29.78 -0.93
C PHE A 340 -9.92 -29.30 -1.29
N GLU A 341 -10.90 -29.79 -0.54
CA GLU A 341 -12.24 -29.23 -0.48
C GLU A 341 -12.32 -28.24 0.67
N PHE A 342 -13.15 -27.19 0.48
CA PHE A 342 -13.30 -26.12 1.43
C PHE A 342 -14.77 -25.86 1.72
N GLU A 343 -15.07 -25.60 2.99
CA GLU A 343 -16.37 -25.11 3.43
C GLU A 343 -16.17 -23.81 4.22
N LEU A 344 -17.00 -22.79 3.95
CA LEU A 344 -16.93 -21.53 4.68
C LEU A 344 -17.26 -21.74 6.16
N TYR A 345 -16.42 -21.22 7.04
CA TYR A 345 -16.62 -21.26 8.48
C TYR A 345 -16.88 -19.84 9.01
N GLU A 346 -18.12 -19.55 9.44
CA GLU A 346 -18.48 -18.26 10.05
C GLU A 346 -17.93 -17.05 9.25
N THR A 347 -18.05 -17.11 7.92
CA THR A 347 -17.52 -16.12 6.97
C THR A 347 -18.56 -15.88 5.87
N ASP A 348 -18.73 -14.63 5.43
CA ASP A 348 -19.59 -14.30 4.28
C ASP A 348 -18.93 -13.25 3.35
N ILE A 349 -19.64 -12.86 2.28
CA ILE A 349 -19.12 -11.90 1.27
C ILE A 349 -18.71 -10.54 1.87
N THR A 350 -19.25 -10.15 3.03
CA THR A 350 -18.89 -8.90 3.71
C THR A 350 -17.51 -8.96 4.37
N ASP A 351 -16.95 -10.16 4.58
CA ASP A 351 -15.58 -10.37 5.08
C ASP A 351 -14.51 -10.14 4.00
N VAL A 352 -14.91 -9.97 2.73
CA VAL A 352 -14.01 -9.70 1.59
C VAL A 352 -14.43 -8.49 0.77
N LYS A 353 -15.52 -7.81 1.12
CA LYS A 353 -15.95 -6.64 0.36
C LYS A 353 -15.29 -5.39 0.93
N TYR A 354 -14.45 -4.74 0.11
CA TYR A 354 -13.92 -3.43 0.45
C TYR A 354 -15.04 -2.41 0.68
N LYS A 355 -14.89 -1.64 1.76
CA LYS A 355 -15.82 -0.58 2.14
C LYS A 355 -15.24 0.83 1.94
N HIS A 356 -13.92 0.96 2.08
CA HIS A 356 -13.15 2.21 2.02
C HIS A 356 -11.85 1.97 1.26
N ASP A 357 -11.20 3.00 0.71
CA ASP A 357 -9.95 2.94 -0.07
C ASP A 357 -8.72 3.00 0.85
N PHE A 358 -8.65 3.98 1.75
CA PHE A 358 -7.58 4.20 2.75
C PHE A 358 -6.15 3.80 2.33
N PHE A 359 -5.81 3.96 1.04
CA PHE A 359 -4.61 3.38 0.38
C PHE A 359 -4.56 1.84 0.37
N ASN A 360 -4.86 1.19 1.49
CA ASN A 360 -5.05 -0.24 1.60
C ASN A 360 -6.46 -0.52 2.15
N PRO A 361 -7.42 -0.85 1.26
CA PRO A 361 -8.84 -0.83 1.60
C PRO A 361 -9.18 -1.88 2.68
N PRO A 362 -9.68 -1.48 3.86
CA PRO A 362 -10.06 -2.43 4.90
C PRO A 362 -11.40 -3.09 4.57
N VAL A 363 -11.55 -4.32 5.07
CA VAL A 363 -12.84 -5.01 5.19
C VAL A 363 -13.59 -4.48 6.43
N LYS A 364 -14.75 -5.07 6.78
CA LYS A 364 -15.44 -4.71 8.03
C LYS A 364 -14.51 -4.89 9.25
N MET A 365 -14.56 -3.97 10.21
CA MET A 365 -13.59 -3.88 11.33
C MET A 365 -13.65 -5.09 12.27
N ASP A 366 -14.77 -5.81 12.30
CA ASP A 366 -14.99 -7.02 13.09
C ASP A 366 -14.73 -8.32 12.30
N SER A 367 -14.27 -8.21 11.05
CA SER A 367 -13.93 -9.37 10.24
C SER A 367 -12.76 -10.13 10.84
N LYS A 368 -12.84 -11.47 10.77
CA LYS A 368 -11.73 -12.38 11.11
C LYS A 368 -11.01 -12.88 9.86
N GLY A 369 -11.22 -12.22 8.71
CA GLY A 369 -10.84 -12.71 7.39
C GLY A 369 -11.67 -13.92 6.96
N VAL A 370 -11.29 -14.50 5.83
CA VAL A 370 -11.92 -15.72 5.31
C VAL A 370 -11.43 -16.91 6.12
N ARG A 371 -12.38 -17.65 6.70
CA ARG A 371 -12.10 -18.87 7.46
C ARG A 371 -12.77 -20.06 6.80
N LEU A 372 -12.02 -21.14 6.66
CA LEU A 372 -12.41 -22.35 5.94
C LEU A 372 -12.25 -23.59 6.83
N LEU A 373 -13.20 -24.51 6.76
CA LEU A 373 -12.95 -25.91 7.08
C LEU A 373 -12.33 -26.58 5.85
N VAL A 374 -11.35 -27.45 6.08
CA VAL A 374 -10.57 -28.09 5.02
C VAL A 374 -10.76 -29.59 5.11
N SER A 375 -10.96 -30.24 3.97
CA SER A 375 -10.87 -31.70 3.80
C SER A 375 -10.00 -32.03 2.60
N GLU A 376 -9.31 -33.18 2.62
CA GLU A 376 -8.62 -33.66 1.41
C GLU A 376 -9.65 -34.15 0.40
N VAL A 377 -9.43 -33.86 -0.89
CA VAL A 377 -10.23 -34.43 -1.97
C VAL A 377 -9.96 -35.93 -1.99
N SER A 378 -10.98 -36.73 -1.73
CA SER A 378 -10.95 -38.18 -1.93
C SER A 378 -10.76 -38.50 -3.42
N ASP A 379 -9.69 -39.23 -3.75
CA ASP A 379 -9.42 -39.77 -5.09
C ASP A 379 -10.54 -40.67 -5.63
#